data_AF-A0A1G3A4J3-F1
#
_entry.id   AF-A0A1G3A4J3-F1
#
_cell.length_a   1.000
_cell.length_b   1.000
_cell.length_c   1.000
_cell.angle_alpha   90.00
_cell.angle_beta   90.00
_cell.angle_gamma   90.00
#
_symmetry.space_group_name_H-M   'P 1'
#
loop_
_entity.id
_entity.type
_entity.pdbx_description
1 polymer ?
#
loop_
_entity_poly.entity_id
_entity_poly.type
_entity_poly.pdbx_seq_one_letter_code
_entity_poly.pdbx_strand_id
1 'polypeptide(L)'
;MGPMSDFGKRREMARKLLEREGEHIRTIAERIRQQSGTPREILSGVCELLNARQRYFGQTGEHFSVQDPEGIEIVDTLDEALLISIHLTIDSFRSKQTAEPVADAMKLIEETLKENEKQLPPYPVAFMVMFVIRDIFERVGAAANRQSVVGTEEVEKGIIATVGNIINGYVRNRMTPVMRHFGDVAREYSVVSRLKCPACKVEKYEVALQTLCTDKEGHHYDKVEIKCSECDGTRTIHFALPHFKDIAAV
;
A
#
# COMPACT_ATOMS: atom_id res chain seq x y z
N MET A 1 -14.93 27.25 23.83
CA MET A 1 -14.22 26.47 22.78
C MET A 1 -12.86 27.11 22.59
N GLY A 2 -11.79 26.49 23.10
CA GLY A 2 -10.43 27.01 22.92
C GLY A 2 -9.96 26.80 21.47
N PRO A 3 -9.07 27.66 20.94
CA PRO A 3 -8.52 27.46 19.60
C PRO A 3 -7.73 26.15 19.55
N MET A 4 -8.11 25.23 18.64
CA MET A 4 -7.29 24.05 18.34
C MET A 4 -5.91 24.50 17.90
N SER A 5 -4.87 23.93 18.52
CA SER A 5 -3.48 24.08 18.07
C SER A 5 -3.35 23.67 16.60
N ASP A 6 -2.37 24.23 15.87
CA ASP A 6 -2.11 23.89 14.47
C ASP A 6 -1.92 22.37 14.27
N PHE A 7 -1.35 21.70 15.27
CA PHE A 7 -1.24 20.24 15.30
C PHE A 7 -2.61 19.54 15.29
N GLY A 8 -3.54 20.00 16.12
CA GLY A 8 -4.90 19.45 16.17
C GLY A 8 -5.65 19.63 14.84
N LYS A 9 -5.47 20.79 14.17
CA LYS A 9 -6.09 21.05 12.86
C LYS A 9 -5.53 20.15 11.77
N ARG A 10 -4.21 19.95 11.72
CA ARG A 10 -3.57 19.05 10.74
C ARG A 10 -3.99 17.59 10.93
N ARG A 11 -4.07 17.12 12.18
CA ARG A 11 -4.53 15.74 12.49
C ARG A 11 -5.98 15.51 12.07
N GLU A 12 -6.87 16.48 12.33
CA GLU A 12 -8.27 16.41 11.91
C GLU A 12 -8.42 16.42 10.37
N MET A 13 -7.59 17.21 9.68
CA MET A 13 -7.56 17.24 8.22
C MET A 13 -7.07 15.90 7.64
N ALA A 14 -6.02 15.31 8.21
CA ALA A 14 -5.53 14.00 7.83
C ALA A 14 -6.62 12.92 8.01
N ARG A 15 -7.32 12.94 9.15
CA ARG A 15 -8.44 12.02 9.43
C ARG A 15 -9.55 12.14 8.39
N LYS A 16 -10.01 13.36 8.09
CA LYS A 16 -11.04 13.59 7.07
C LYS A 16 -10.62 13.13 5.68
N LEU A 17 -9.36 13.34 5.32
CA LEU A 17 -8.81 12.89 4.04
C LEU A 17 -8.81 11.36 3.95
N LEU A 18 -8.32 10.68 5.00
CA LEU A 18 -8.33 9.22 5.10
C LEU A 18 -9.74 8.65 5.01
N GLU A 19 -10.71 9.26 5.71
CA GLU A 19 -12.12 8.85 5.67
C GLU A 19 -12.71 9.01 4.27
N ARG A 20 -12.55 10.19 3.66
CA ARG A 20 -13.12 10.52 2.35
C ARG A 20 -12.55 9.65 1.24
N GLU A 21 -11.22 9.58 1.13
CA GLU A 21 -10.57 8.81 0.06
C GLU A 21 -10.67 7.30 0.31
N GLY A 22 -10.60 6.87 1.58
CA GLY A 22 -10.84 5.47 1.95
C GLY A 22 -12.26 5.00 1.59
N GLU A 23 -13.28 5.85 1.80
CA GLU A 23 -14.65 5.55 1.39
C GLU A 23 -14.82 5.50 -0.13
N HIS A 24 -14.13 6.40 -0.85
CA HIS A 24 -14.13 6.38 -2.30
C HIS A 24 -13.55 5.06 -2.85
N ILE A 25 -12.42 4.59 -2.31
CA ILE A 25 -11.79 3.32 -2.67
C ILE A 25 -12.78 2.17 -2.45
N ARG A 26 -13.42 2.11 -1.27
CA ARG A 26 -14.43 1.09 -0.94
C ARG A 26 -15.61 1.11 -1.90
N THR A 27 -16.10 2.30 -2.27
CA THR A 27 -17.21 2.47 -3.21
C THR A 27 -16.87 1.93 -4.60
N ILE A 28 -15.68 2.24 -5.11
CA ILE A 28 -15.21 1.70 -6.40
C ILE A 28 -15.15 0.16 -6.32
N ALA A 29 -14.52 -0.36 -5.27
CA ALA A 29 -14.34 -1.81 -5.09
C ALA A 29 -15.69 -2.54 -5.02
N GLU A 30 -16.64 -2.02 -4.25
CA GLU A 30 -17.98 -2.62 -4.12
C GLU A 30 -18.71 -2.66 -5.45
N ARG A 31 -18.70 -1.55 -6.20
CA ARG A 31 -19.30 -1.49 -7.52
C ARG A 31 -18.68 -2.54 -8.46
N ILE A 32 -17.35 -2.67 -8.48
CA ILE A 32 -16.66 -3.67 -9.32
C ILE A 32 -17.09 -5.09 -8.92
N ARG A 33 -17.15 -5.41 -7.62
CA ARG A 33 -17.57 -6.73 -7.13
C ARG A 33 -19.00 -7.11 -7.52
N GLN A 34 -19.88 -6.12 -7.59
CA GLN A 34 -21.29 -6.32 -7.99
C GLN A 34 -21.46 -6.47 -9.50
N GLN A 35 -20.61 -5.81 -10.30
CA GLN A 35 -20.79 -5.72 -11.75
C GLN A 35 -19.92 -6.69 -12.56
N SER A 36 -18.83 -7.21 -11.99
CA SER A 36 -17.84 -7.97 -12.77
C SER A 36 -18.19 -9.46 -12.84
N GLY A 37 -18.38 -9.96 -14.06
CA GLY A 37 -18.56 -11.38 -14.38
C GLY A 37 -17.41 -11.99 -15.19
N THR A 38 -16.55 -11.17 -15.78
CA THR A 38 -15.46 -11.61 -16.67
C THR A 38 -14.07 -11.18 -16.17
N PRO A 39 -12.98 -11.88 -16.56
CA PRO A 39 -11.61 -11.46 -16.24
C PRO A 39 -11.30 -10.02 -16.67
N ARG A 40 -11.73 -9.64 -17.86
CA ARG A 40 -11.54 -8.28 -18.40
C ARG A 40 -12.18 -7.19 -17.54
N GLU A 41 -13.41 -7.41 -17.07
CA GLU A 41 -14.09 -6.46 -16.19
C GLU A 41 -13.37 -6.31 -14.85
N ILE A 42 -12.86 -7.42 -14.30
CA ILE A 42 -12.05 -7.38 -13.08
C ILE A 42 -10.76 -6.60 -13.29
N LEU A 43 -10.02 -6.84 -14.37
CA LEU A 43 -8.80 -6.10 -14.66
C LEU A 43 -9.07 -4.61 -14.90
N SER A 44 -10.15 -4.28 -15.61
CA SER A 44 -10.59 -2.90 -15.79
C SER A 44 -10.90 -2.24 -14.44
N GLY A 45 -11.60 -2.96 -13.56
CA GLY A 45 -11.89 -2.49 -12.21
C GLY A 45 -10.63 -2.32 -11.35
N VAL A 46 -9.67 -3.24 -11.43
CA VAL A 46 -8.38 -3.10 -10.75
C VAL A 46 -7.62 -1.89 -11.28
N CYS A 47 -7.58 -1.66 -12.60
CA CYS A 47 -7.01 -0.44 -13.18
C CYS A 47 -7.70 0.82 -12.66
N GLU A 48 -9.03 0.79 -12.48
CA GLU A 48 -9.76 1.91 -11.90
C GLU A 48 -9.35 2.17 -10.44
N LEU A 49 -9.21 1.12 -9.62
CA LEU A 49 -8.67 1.23 -8.27
C LEU A 49 -7.24 1.81 -8.30
N LEU A 50 -6.36 1.30 -9.17
CA LEU A 50 -5.01 1.84 -9.34
C LEU A 50 -5.02 3.33 -9.74
N ASN A 51 -6.01 3.77 -10.54
CA ASN A 51 -6.16 5.17 -10.91
C ASN A 51 -6.68 6.06 -9.76
N ALA A 52 -7.45 5.51 -8.81
CA ALA A 52 -7.87 6.21 -7.60
C ALA A 52 -6.65 6.69 -6.78
N ARG A 53 -5.51 6.01 -6.90
CA ARG A 53 -4.25 6.44 -6.31
C ARG A 53 -3.78 7.81 -6.76
N GLN A 54 -3.89 8.12 -8.04
CA GLN A 54 -3.49 9.44 -8.55
C GLN A 54 -4.30 10.56 -7.89
N ARG A 55 -5.60 10.31 -7.68
CA ARG A 55 -6.51 11.25 -7.03
C ARG A 55 -6.09 11.51 -5.58
N TYR A 56 -5.97 10.48 -4.74
CA TYR A 56 -5.63 10.74 -3.34
C TYR A 56 -4.19 11.21 -3.15
N PHE A 57 -3.28 10.88 -4.05
CA PHE A 57 -1.92 11.44 -4.04
C PHE A 57 -1.94 12.95 -4.28
N GLY A 58 -2.73 13.42 -5.26
CA GLY A 58 -2.96 14.85 -5.50
C GLY A 58 -3.60 15.54 -4.29
N GLN A 59 -4.69 14.96 -3.76
CA GLN A 59 -5.39 15.50 -2.60
C GLN A 59 -4.54 15.53 -1.33
N THR A 60 -3.65 14.55 -1.14
CA THR A 60 -2.68 14.56 -0.04
C THR A 60 -1.67 15.70 -0.25
N GLY A 61 -1.12 15.84 -1.45
CA GLY A 61 -0.15 16.87 -1.82
C GLY A 61 -0.64 18.32 -1.65
N GLU A 62 -1.96 18.55 -1.71
CA GLU A 62 -2.58 19.87 -1.47
C GLU A 62 -2.47 20.34 0.00
N HIS A 63 -2.29 19.41 0.94
CA HIS A 63 -2.37 19.68 2.38
C HIS A 63 -1.15 19.20 3.17
N PHE A 64 -0.47 18.17 2.65
CA PHE A 64 0.66 17.52 3.27
C PHE A 64 1.72 17.28 2.20
N SER A 65 2.95 17.73 2.46
CA SER A 65 4.07 17.34 1.61
C SER A 65 4.21 15.82 1.65
N VAL A 66 4.25 15.18 0.50
CA VAL A 66 4.55 13.73 0.39
C VAL A 66 6.00 13.39 0.75
N GLN A 67 6.79 14.40 1.12
CA GLN A 67 8.14 14.27 1.68
C GLN A 67 8.17 14.49 3.21
N ASP A 68 7.02 14.83 3.82
CA ASP A 68 6.87 14.92 5.26
C ASP A 68 6.30 13.63 5.84
N PRO A 69 6.60 13.28 7.11
CA PRO A 69 6.12 12.06 7.74
C PRO A 69 4.60 11.88 7.65
N GLU A 70 3.83 12.94 7.89
CA GLU A 70 2.37 12.90 7.86
C GLU A 70 1.83 12.62 6.46
N GLY A 71 2.41 13.22 5.42
CA GLY A 71 1.99 12.98 4.04
C GLY A 71 2.31 11.56 3.59
N ILE A 72 3.48 11.04 3.97
CA ILE A 72 3.87 9.66 3.71
C ILE A 72 2.94 8.68 4.41
N GLU A 73 2.62 8.91 5.69
CA GLU A 73 1.73 8.04 6.46
C GLU A 73 0.30 8.00 5.88
N ILE A 74 -0.23 9.13 5.44
CA ILE A 74 -1.53 9.20 4.78
C ILE A 74 -1.53 8.36 3.49
N VAL A 75 -0.51 8.54 2.63
CA VAL A 75 -0.40 7.79 1.37
C VAL A 75 -0.25 6.31 1.63
N ASP A 76 0.63 5.90 2.55
CA ASP A 76 0.83 4.48 2.86
C ASP A 76 -0.47 3.83 3.41
N THR A 77 -1.24 4.56 4.22
CA THR A 77 -2.54 4.09 4.74
C THR A 77 -3.58 3.92 3.63
N LEU A 78 -3.63 4.85 2.68
CA LEU A 78 -4.54 4.76 1.53
C LEU A 78 -4.10 3.69 0.53
N ASP A 79 -2.80 3.52 0.31
CA ASP A 79 -2.23 2.41 -0.47
C ASP A 79 -2.61 1.06 0.15
N GLU A 80 -2.56 0.91 1.47
CA GLU A 80 -3.01 -0.30 2.16
C GLU A 80 -4.51 -0.57 1.95
N ALA A 81 -5.36 0.45 2.14
CA ALA A 81 -6.79 0.33 1.88
C ALA A 81 -7.06 -0.08 0.42
N LEU A 82 -6.31 0.48 -0.53
CA LEU A 82 -6.40 0.13 -1.95
C LEU A 82 -6.04 -1.34 -2.19
N LEU A 83 -4.93 -1.83 -1.64
CA LEU A 83 -4.48 -3.21 -1.79
C LEU A 83 -5.48 -4.20 -1.21
N ILE A 84 -6.05 -3.90 -0.05
CA ILE A 84 -7.13 -4.70 0.56
C ILE A 84 -8.36 -4.72 -0.36
N SER A 85 -8.74 -3.58 -0.94
CA SER A 85 -9.84 -3.52 -1.89
C SER A 85 -9.58 -4.31 -3.18
N ILE A 86 -8.38 -4.24 -3.74
CA ILE A 86 -7.98 -5.04 -4.91
C ILE A 86 -8.04 -6.53 -4.58
N HIS A 87 -7.49 -6.93 -3.42
CA HIS A 87 -7.57 -8.31 -2.93
C HIS A 87 -9.00 -8.82 -2.90
N LEU A 88 -9.89 -8.10 -2.22
CA LEU A 88 -11.28 -8.51 -2.06
C LEU A 88 -12.03 -8.59 -3.40
N THR A 89 -11.71 -7.70 -4.35
CA THR A 89 -12.27 -7.76 -5.70
C THR A 89 -11.81 -9.01 -6.45
N ILE A 90 -10.51 -9.29 -6.44
CA ILE A 90 -9.93 -10.47 -7.08
C ILE A 90 -10.47 -11.76 -6.43
N ASP A 91 -10.52 -11.83 -5.10
CA ASP A 91 -10.97 -13.03 -4.38
C ASP A 91 -12.48 -13.29 -4.60
N SER A 92 -13.29 -12.23 -4.66
CA SER A 92 -14.71 -12.33 -5.00
C SER A 92 -14.94 -12.89 -6.41
N PHE A 93 -14.04 -12.61 -7.34
CA PHE A 93 -14.09 -13.19 -8.68
C PHE A 93 -13.58 -14.63 -8.71
N ARG A 94 -12.42 -14.90 -8.09
CA ARG A 94 -11.82 -16.24 -8.06
C ARG A 94 -12.73 -17.27 -7.41
N SER A 95 -13.45 -16.90 -6.35
CA SER A 95 -14.43 -17.78 -5.68
C SER A 95 -15.62 -18.16 -6.57
N LYS A 96 -15.87 -17.43 -7.65
CA LYS A 96 -16.93 -17.71 -8.64
C LYS A 96 -16.40 -18.46 -9.88
N GLN A 97 -15.09 -18.53 -10.07
CA GLN A 97 -14.49 -19.23 -11.21
C GLN A 97 -14.21 -20.70 -10.89
N THR A 98 -14.42 -21.56 -11.90
CA THR A 98 -14.19 -23.01 -11.82
C THR A 98 -12.93 -23.47 -12.56
N ALA A 99 -12.34 -22.64 -13.42
CA ALA A 99 -11.20 -23.00 -14.26
C ALA A 99 -9.97 -22.17 -13.89
N GLU A 100 -8.84 -22.85 -13.70
CA GLU A 100 -7.52 -22.23 -13.52
C GLU A 100 -6.98 -21.68 -14.86
N PRO A 101 -6.12 -20.64 -14.83
CA PRO A 101 -5.48 -20.15 -16.04
C PRO A 101 -4.65 -21.23 -16.74
N VAL A 102 -4.69 -21.25 -18.07
CA VAL A 102 -3.93 -22.23 -18.87
C VAL A 102 -2.41 -22.02 -18.70
N ALA A 103 -1.66 -23.14 -18.66
CA ALA A 103 -0.21 -23.15 -18.40
C ALA A 103 0.62 -22.21 -19.31
N ASP A 104 0.23 -22.07 -20.58
CA ASP A 104 0.91 -21.18 -21.52
C ASP A 104 0.76 -19.69 -21.16
N ALA A 105 -0.39 -19.28 -20.62
CA ALA A 105 -0.61 -17.92 -20.14
C ALA A 105 0.25 -17.63 -18.91
N MET A 106 0.34 -18.60 -17.99
CA MET A 106 1.22 -18.50 -16.83
C MET A 106 2.68 -18.41 -17.24
N LYS A 107 3.12 -19.23 -18.20
CA LYS A 107 4.48 -19.18 -18.73
C LYS A 107 4.82 -17.82 -19.36
N LEU A 108 3.92 -17.25 -20.16
CA LEU A 108 4.10 -15.91 -20.73
C LEU A 108 4.29 -14.85 -19.62
N ILE A 109 3.47 -14.91 -18.58
CA ILE A 109 3.58 -13.99 -17.45
C ILE A 109 4.91 -14.19 -16.73
N GLU A 110 5.30 -15.45 -16.50
CA GLU A 110 6.56 -15.77 -15.85
C GLU A 110 7.79 -15.33 -16.63
N GLU A 111 7.76 -15.41 -17.96
CA GLU A 111 8.83 -14.93 -18.85
C GLU A 111 8.86 -13.39 -18.93
N THR A 112 7.69 -12.75 -18.80
CA THR A 112 7.57 -11.29 -18.83
C THR A 112 8.02 -10.64 -17.52
N LEU A 113 7.81 -11.32 -16.40
CA LEU A 113 8.18 -10.85 -15.07
C LEU A 113 9.57 -11.39 -14.69
N LYS A 114 10.49 -10.50 -14.33
CA LYS A 114 11.81 -10.94 -13.85
C LYS A 114 11.67 -11.66 -12.50
N GLU A 115 12.57 -12.59 -12.17
CA GLU A 115 12.57 -13.27 -10.87
C GLU A 115 12.54 -12.30 -9.68
N ASN A 116 13.22 -11.16 -9.80
CA ASN A 116 13.29 -10.12 -8.78
C ASN A 116 11.95 -9.38 -8.56
N GLU A 117 11.07 -9.33 -9.56
CA GLU A 117 9.75 -8.68 -9.44
C GLU A 117 8.73 -9.55 -8.68
N LYS A 118 9.02 -10.86 -8.55
CA LYS A 118 8.21 -11.81 -7.78
C LYS A 118 8.61 -11.89 -6.31
N GLN A 119 9.82 -11.44 -5.96
CA GLN A 119 10.34 -11.54 -4.60
C GLN A 119 10.18 -10.21 -3.86
N LEU A 120 9.01 -10.02 -3.26
CA LEU A 120 8.81 -8.98 -2.24
C LEU A 120 9.61 -9.34 -0.97
N PRO A 121 10.09 -8.35 -0.20
CA PRO A 121 10.67 -8.60 1.11
C PRO A 121 9.65 -9.27 2.05
N PRO A 122 10.08 -9.92 3.15
CA PRO A 122 9.18 -10.63 4.06
C PRO A 122 8.04 -9.77 4.64
N TYR A 123 8.29 -8.48 4.82
CA TYR A 123 7.33 -7.48 5.30
C TYR A 123 7.25 -6.33 4.29
N PRO A 124 6.62 -6.54 3.12
CA PRO A 124 6.52 -5.51 2.12
C PRO A 124 5.57 -4.41 2.59
N VAL A 125 5.92 -3.17 2.29
CA VAL A 125 5.06 -2.01 2.55
C VAL A 125 4.19 -1.72 1.32
N ALA A 126 3.06 -1.07 1.53
CA ALA A 126 2.01 -0.93 0.52
C ALA A 126 2.53 -0.36 -0.82
N PHE A 127 3.36 0.70 -0.77
CA PHE A 127 3.90 1.31 -1.99
C PHE A 127 4.74 0.33 -2.85
N MET A 128 5.46 -0.61 -2.24
CA MET A 128 6.28 -1.59 -2.96
C MET A 128 5.39 -2.58 -3.71
N VAL A 129 4.36 -3.10 -3.03
CA VAL A 129 3.37 -4.00 -3.62
C VAL A 129 2.64 -3.30 -4.78
N MET A 130 2.25 -2.04 -4.57
CA MET A 130 1.63 -1.21 -5.60
C MET A 130 2.50 -1.02 -6.84
N PHE A 131 3.79 -0.80 -6.66
CA PHE A 131 4.73 -0.67 -7.78
C PHE A 131 4.82 -1.97 -8.59
N VAL A 132 4.93 -3.12 -7.91
CA VAL A 132 4.98 -4.43 -8.57
C VAL A 132 3.69 -4.71 -9.35
N ILE A 133 2.52 -4.45 -8.76
CA ILE A 133 1.23 -4.65 -9.45
C ILE A 133 1.18 -3.80 -10.71
N ARG A 134 1.51 -2.52 -10.63
CA ARG A 134 1.47 -1.63 -11.78
C ARG A 134 2.41 -2.09 -12.91
N ASP A 135 3.63 -2.51 -12.56
CA ASP A 135 4.60 -3.02 -13.53
C ASP A 135 4.11 -4.30 -14.23
N ILE A 136 3.42 -5.19 -13.49
CA ILE A 136 2.79 -6.39 -14.07
C ILE A 136 1.76 -6.00 -15.13
N PHE A 137 0.85 -5.07 -14.82
CA PHE A 137 -0.18 -4.63 -15.76
C PHE A 137 0.43 -4.00 -17.02
N GLU A 138 1.45 -3.14 -16.87
CA GLU A 138 2.12 -2.47 -17.99
C GLU A 138 2.87 -3.47 -18.89
N ARG A 139 3.62 -4.40 -18.30
CA ARG A 139 4.47 -5.33 -19.07
C ARG A 139 3.71 -6.48 -19.68
N VAL A 140 2.85 -7.15 -18.90
CA VAL A 140 2.07 -8.29 -19.41
C VAL A 140 1.06 -7.81 -20.44
N GLY A 141 0.42 -6.65 -20.23
CA GLY A 141 -0.44 -6.03 -21.23
C GLY A 141 0.29 -5.75 -22.56
N ALA A 142 1.52 -5.24 -22.50
CA ALA A 142 2.35 -5.01 -23.68
C ALA A 142 2.84 -6.32 -24.35
N ALA A 143 3.07 -7.39 -23.60
CA ALA A 143 3.47 -8.69 -24.13
C ALA A 143 2.32 -9.41 -24.84
N ALA A 144 1.14 -9.42 -24.22
CA ALA A 144 -0.08 -10.04 -24.76
C ALA A 144 -0.46 -9.46 -26.14
N ASN A 145 -0.36 -8.15 -26.29
CA ASN A 145 -0.63 -7.45 -27.55
C ASN A 145 0.36 -7.83 -28.67
N ARG A 146 1.61 -8.18 -28.33
CA ARG A 146 2.66 -8.52 -29.30
C ARG A 146 2.61 -9.95 -29.79
N GLN A 147 2.14 -10.88 -28.96
CA GLN A 147 2.24 -12.31 -29.27
C GLN A 147 1.04 -12.88 -30.02
N SER A 148 -0.15 -12.23 -30.04
CA SER A 148 -1.36 -12.64 -30.80
C SER A 148 -1.80 -14.11 -30.70
N VAL A 149 -1.21 -14.94 -29.83
CA VAL A 149 -1.28 -16.41 -29.86
C VAL A 149 -1.88 -16.99 -28.57
N VAL A 150 -1.98 -16.22 -27.49
CA VAL A 150 -2.70 -16.64 -26.27
C VAL A 150 -4.07 -15.97 -26.25
N GLY A 151 -5.13 -16.77 -26.06
CA GLY A 151 -6.49 -16.24 -25.90
C GLY A 151 -6.52 -15.18 -24.81
N THR A 152 -6.95 -13.96 -25.14
CA THR A 152 -6.88 -12.79 -24.26
C THR A 152 -7.41 -13.09 -22.86
N GLU A 153 -8.51 -13.83 -22.76
CA GLU A 153 -9.12 -14.22 -21.50
C GLU A 153 -8.20 -15.05 -20.59
N GLU A 154 -7.37 -15.94 -21.15
CA GLU A 154 -6.45 -16.77 -20.36
C GLU A 154 -5.27 -15.96 -19.81
N VAL A 155 -4.78 -15.00 -20.60
CA VAL A 155 -3.78 -14.04 -20.11
C VAL A 155 -4.38 -13.18 -19.00
N GLU A 156 -5.62 -12.72 -19.17
CA GLU A 156 -6.32 -11.93 -18.15
C GLU A 156 -6.48 -12.71 -16.84
N LYS A 157 -6.91 -13.98 -16.90
CA LYS A 157 -6.96 -14.88 -15.73
C LYS A 157 -5.59 -15.06 -15.09
N GLY A 158 -4.54 -15.22 -15.90
CA GLY A 158 -3.17 -15.33 -15.39
C GLY A 158 -2.70 -14.07 -14.65
N ILE A 159 -3.02 -12.87 -15.16
CA ILE A 159 -2.71 -11.60 -14.49
C ILE A 159 -3.46 -11.55 -13.14
N ILE A 160 -4.75 -11.85 -13.14
CA ILE A 160 -5.58 -11.88 -11.92
C ILE A 160 -4.99 -12.84 -10.89
N ALA A 161 -4.59 -14.05 -11.31
CA ALA A 161 -3.98 -15.04 -10.43
C ALA A 161 -2.64 -14.54 -9.85
N THR A 162 -1.79 -13.96 -10.69
CA THR A 162 -0.46 -13.46 -10.29
C THR A 162 -0.58 -12.29 -9.30
N VAL A 163 -1.41 -11.30 -9.63
CA VAL A 163 -1.69 -10.14 -8.75
C VAL A 163 -2.33 -10.60 -7.45
N GLY A 164 -3.31 -11.51 -7.53
CA GLY A 164 -3.95 -12.09 -6.35
C GLY A 164 -2.94 -12.77 -5.41
N ASN A 165 -2.01 -13.56 -5.95
CA ASN A 165 -1.00 -14.23 -5.15
C ASN A 165 -0.03 -13.25 -4.46
N ILE A 166 0.40 -12.20 -5.15
CA ILE A 166 1.26 -11.14 -4.60
C ILE A 166 0.56 -10.42 -3.45
N ILE A 167 -0.70 -10.01 -3.66
CA ILE A 167 -1.45 -9.27 -2.65
C ILE A 167 -1.84 -10.17 -1.47
N ASN A 168 -2.16 -11.45 -1.70
CA ASN A 168 -2.49 -12.40 -0.64
C ASN A 168 -1.38 -12.51 0.42
N GLY A 169 -0.12 -12.52 -0.01
CA GLY A 169 1.03 -12.50 0.91
C GLY A 169 1.05 -11.25 1.79
N TYR A 170 0.86 -10.08 1.18
CA TYR A 170 0.79 -8.80 1.89
C TYR A 170 -0.40 -8.74 2.86
N VAL A 171 -1.63 -9.04 2.39
CA VAL A 171 -2.85 -8.96 3.21
C VAL A 171 -2.80 -9.95 4.37
N ARG A 172 -2.29 -11.17 4.18
CA ARG A 172 -2.11 -12.13 5.27
C ARG A 172 -1.23 -11.58 6.39
N ASN A 173 -0.14 -10.89 6.03
CA ASN A 173 0.72 -10.23 7.00
C ASN A 173 0.00 -9.08 7.71
N ARG A 174 -0.81 -8.29 6.99
CA ARG A 174 -1.60 -7.20 7.58
C ARG A 174 -2.79 -7.69 8.42
N MET A 175 -3.34 -8.87 8.19
CA MET A 175 -4.48 -9.38 8.96
C MET A 175 -4.10 -10.12 10.24
N THR A 176 -2.85 -10.58 10.36
CA THR A 176 -2.36 -11.32 11.53
C THR A 176 -1.71 -10.35 12.54
N PRO A 177 -2.15 -10.25 13.82
CA PRO A 177 -1.69 -9.21 14.75
C PRO A 177 -0.16 -9.10 14.88
N VAL A 178 0.53 -10.22 15.09
CA VAL A 178 2.00 -10.25 15.23
C VAL A 178 2.70 -9.82 13.94
N MET A 179 2.25 -10.33 12.79
CA MET A 179 2.84 -9.97 11.49
C MET A 179 2.52 -8.53 11.10
N ARG A 180 1.37 -8.01 11.52
CA ARG A 180 0.97 -6.62 11.32
C ARG A 180 1.95 -5.69 12.03
N HIS A 181 2.36 -6.01 13.26
CA HIS A 181 3.37 -5.23 13.99
C HIS A 181 4.70 -5.17 13.24
N PHE A 182 5.24 -6.29 12.77
CA PHE A 182 6.46 -6.27 11.95
C PHE A 182 6.29 -5.50 10.64
N GLY A 183 5.09 -5.55 10.04
CA GLY A 183 4.73 -4.73 8.89
C GLY A 183 4.68 -3.23 9.22
N ASP A 184 4.18 -2.86 10.40
CA ASP A 184 4.16 -1.48 10.88
C ASP A 184 5.58 -0.96 11.11
N VAL A 185 6.45 -1.76 11.73
CA VAL A 185 7.88 -1.44 11.86
C VAL A 185 8.52 -1.27 10.47
N ALA A 186 8.30 -2.20 9.53
CA ALA A 186 8.82 -2.07 8.17
C ALA A 186 8.33 -0.78 7.47
N ARG A 187 7.07 -0.38 7.71
CA ARG A 187 6.50 0.88 7.24
C ARG A 187 7.25 2.08 7.81
N GLU A 188 7.51 2.11 9.10
CA GLU A 188 8.23 3.21 9.77
C GLU A 188 9.63 3.41 9.20
N TYR A 189 10.41 2.33 9.06
CA TYR A 189 11.75 2.40 8.46
C TYR A 189 11.69 2.84 7.00
N SER A 190 10.67 2.39 6.27
CA SER A 190 10.39 2.87 4.92
C SER A 190 10.09 4.38 4.89
N VAL A 191 9.32 4.92 5.86
CA VAL A 191 9.12 6.37 5.98
C VAL A 191 10.46 7.06 6.19
N VAL A 192 11.25 6.64 7.18
CA VAL A 192 12.56 7.23 7.50
C VAL A 192 13.48 7.26 6.27
N SER A 193 13.53 6.17 5.50
CA SER A 193 14.37 6.06 4.30
C SER A 193 13.98 7.01 3.15
N ARG A 194 12.73 7.52 3.15
CA ARG A 194 12.21 8.44 2.12
C ARG A 194 12.27 9.90 2.54
N LEU A 195 12.61 10.20 3.79
CA LEU A 195 12.64 11.57 4.30
C LEU A 195 13.89 12.31 3.85
N LYS A 196 13.70 13.59 3.51
CA LYS A 196 14.81 14.50 3.21
C LYS A 196 15.19 15.31 4.43
N CYS A 197 16.48 15.44 4.68
CA CYS A 197 16.97 16.34 5.72
C CYS A 197 16.59 17.79 5.39
N PRO A 198 15.91 18.55 6.28
CA PRO A 198 15.49 19.90 5.96
C PRO A 198 16.69 20.85 5.78
N ALA A 199 17.81 20.57 6.45
CA ALA A 199 19.03 21.37 6.40
C ALA A 199 19.86 21.13 5.12
N CYS A 200 20.19 19.87 4.81
CA CYS A 200 21.09 19.52 3.70
C CYS A 200 20.39 18.81 2.52
N LYS A 201 19.07 18.56 2.61
CA LYS A 201 18.21 17.96 1.57
C LYS A 201 18.53 16.52 1.17
N VAL A 202 19.46 15.85 1.84
CA VAL A 202 19.86 14.47 1.55
C VAL A 202 18.88 13.47 2.17
N GLU A 203 18.63 12.35 1.49
CA GLU A 203 17.68 11.28 1.87
C GLU A 203 18.30 10.23 2.81
N LYS A 204 19.30 10.62 3.61
CA LYS A 204 20.02 9.69 4.48
C LYS A 204 19.80 10.05 5.95
N TYR A 205 18.74 9.48 6.49
CA TYR A 205 18.50 9.43 7.93
C TYR A 205 18.78 8.04 8.45
N GLU A 206 19.48 7.98 9.58
CA GLU A 206 19.67 6.76 10.37
C GLU A 206 18.79 6.83 11.61
N VAL A 207 18.23 5.69 12.02
CA VAL A 207 17.50 5.59 13.29
C VAL A 207 18.51 5.54 14.43
N ALA A 208 18.51 6.56 15.29
CA ALA A 208 19.37 6.64 16.46
C ALA A 208 18.73 5.96 17.68
N LEU A 209 17.42 6.11 17.85
CA LEU A 209 16.65 5.50 18.93
C LEU A 209 15.19 5.28 18.49
N GLN A 210 14.62 4.14 18.87
CA GLN A 210 13.18 3.88 18.76
C GLN A 210 12.65 3.48 20.13
N THR A 211 11.55 4.09 20.56
CA THR A 211 10.97 3.84 21.88
C THR A 211 9.45 3.78 21.80
N LEU A 212 8.89 2.65 22.23
CA LEU A 212 7.46 2.47 22.41
C LEU A 212 6.96 3.33 23.57
N CYS A 213 5.98 4.19 23.29
CA CYS A 213 5.41 5.14 24.23
C CYS A 213 3.89 4.96 24.32
N THR A 214 3.32 5.42 25.43
CA THR A 214 1.87 5.48 25.64
C THR A 214 1.51 6.90 26.06
N ASP A 215 0.51 7.50 25.41
CA ASP A 215 0.02 8.82 25.80
C ASP A 215 -0.94 8.74 27.01
N LYS A 216 -1.41 9.90 27.50
CA LYS A 216 -2.32 9.99 28.65
C LYS A 216 -3.72 9.39 28.36
N GLU A 217 -4.07 9.21 27.09
CA GLU A 217 -5.33 8.65 26.62
C GLU A 217 -5.22 7.13 26.40
N GLY A 218 -4.03 6.55 26.64
CA GLY A 218 -3.77 5.13 26.47
C GLY A 218 -3.54 4.73 25.01
N HIS A 219 -3.20 5.67 24.12
CA HIS A 219 -2.79 5.35 22.75
C HIS A 219 -1.30 5.03 22.70
N HIS A 220 -0.97 3.93 22.02
CA HIS A 220 0.41 3.51 21.79
C HIS A 220 0.97 4.19 20.53
N TYR A 221 2.22 4.59 20.60
CA TYR A 221 2.97 5.16 19.49
C TYR A 221 4.46 4.89 19.63
N ASP A 222 5.15 4.76 18.51
CA ASP A 222 6.61 4.73 18.49
C ASP A 222 7.17 6.13 18.35
N LYS A 223 8.09 6.47 19.26
CA LYS A 223 8.92 7.67 19.18
C LYS A 223 10.25 7.29 18.55
N VAL A 224 10.51 7.75 17.34
CA VAL A 224 11.72 7.45 16.57
C VAL A 224 12.58 8.71 16.47
N GLU A 225 13.75 8.67 17.07
CA GLU A 225 14.80 9.67 16.88
C GLU A 225 15.67 9.29 15.69
N ILE A 226 15.77 10.21 14.73
CA ILE A 226 16.56 10.04 13.51
C ILE A 226 17.68 11.07 13.46
N LYS A 227 18.81 10.67 12.90
CA LYS A 227 20.00 11.51 12.72
C LYS A 227 20.38 11.54 11.25
N CYS A 228 20.58 12.74 10.70
CA CYS A 228 21.04 12.87 9.32
C CYS A 228 22.50 12.44 9.22
N SER A 229 22.81 11.56 8.27
CA SER A 229 24.17 11.01 8.10
C SER A 229 25.21 12.03 7.63
N GLU A 230 24.78 13.19 7.08
CA GLU A 230 25.67 14.16 6.45
C GLU A 230 25.92 15.41 7.30
N CYS A 231 24.90 15.88 8.04
CA CYS A 231 25.00 17.11 8.82
C CYS A 231 24.75 16.91 10.32
N ASP A 232 24.65 15.65 10.76
CA ASP A 232 24.34 15.24 12.14
C ASP A 232 23.04 15.81 12.74
N GLY A 233 22.21 16.46 11.93
CA GLY A 233 20.95 17.06 12.38
C GLY A 233 19.97 16.00 12.87
N THR A 234 19.41 16.20 14.06
CA THR A 234 18.47 15.26 14.69
C THR A 234 17.02 15.70 14.50
N ARG A 235 16.12 14.72 14.41
CA ARG A 235 14.67 14.93 14.38
C ARG A 235 13.99 13.79 15.13
N THR A 236 12.84 14.09 15.73
CA THR A 236 11.96 13.05 16.30
C THR A 236 10.70 12.93 15.46
N ILE A 237 10.27 11.70 15.21
CA ILE A 237 9.04 11.33 14.51
C ILE A 237 8.23 10.43 15.43
N HIS A 238 6.91 10.60 15.38
CA HIS A 238 5.97 9.82 16.17
C HIS A 238 5.09 9.02 15.22
N PHE A 239 5.07 7.70 15.35
CA PHE A 239 4.25 6.81 14.53
C PHE A 239 3.13 6.23 15.39
N ALA A 240 1.88 6.43 14.97
CA ALA A 240 0.75 5.86 15.69
C ALA A 240 0.71 4.33 15.52
N LEU A 241 0.47 3.59 16.61
CA LEU A 241 0.35 2.14 16.62
C LEU A 241 -1.04 1.71 17.10
N PRO A 242 -2.11 1.98 16.32
CA PRO A 242 -3.49 1.75 16.77
C PRO A 242 -3.78 0.27 17.08
N HIS A 243 -3.06 -0.65 16.43
CA HIS A 243 -3.25 -2.10 16.58
C HIS A 243 -2.43 -2.73 17.71
N PHE A 244 -1.58 -1.96 18.39
CA PHE A 244 -0.74 -2.51 19.46
C PHE A 244 -1.56 -3.03 20.65
N LYS A 245 -2.75 -2.44 20.88
CA LYS A 245 -3.70 -2.91 21.90
C LYS A 245 -4.14 -4.36 21.67
N ASP A 246 -4.20 -4.79 20.40
CA ASP A 246 -4.62 -6.14 20.01
C ASP A 246 -3.55 -7.18 20.38
N ILE A 247 -2.29 -6.77 20.54
CA ILE A 247 -1.16 -7.62 20.95
C ILE A 247 -1.00 -7.62 22.46
N ALA A 248 -1.17 -6.47 23.12
CA ALA A 248 -1.07 -6.34 24.57
C ALA A 248 -2.20 -7.05 25.34
N ALA A 249 -3.26 -7.47 24.65
CA ALA A 249 -4.39 -8.21 25.21
C ALA A 249 -4.24 -9.74 25.13
N VAL A 250 -3.16 -10.24 24.54
CA VAL A 250 -2.79 -11.67 24.46
C VAL A 250 -1.77 -11.99 25.55
#